data_AF-A0A0L0V8U1-F1
#
_entry.id   AF-A0A0L0V8U1-F1
#
_cell.length_a   1.000
_cell.length_b   1.000
_cell.length_c   1.000
_cell.angle_alpha   90.00
_cell.angle_beta   90.00
_cell.angle_gamma   90.00
#
_symmetry.space_group_name_H-M   'P 1'
#
loop_
_entity.id
_entity.type
_entity.pdbx_description
1 polymer ?
#
loop_
_entity_poly.entity_id
_entity_poly.type
_entity_poly.pdbx_seq_one_letter_code
_entity_poly.pdbx_strand_id
1 'polypeptide(L)'
;MLFYVYLISLIATITVIQAQTLPSATTCAKGSPISIKRNDCKQAFGQFAIESGVIFWSPHANSHSCGTCKITITKPSVPHSIHHAAVSLDVLTAFQQGIDACEGSPVNVTIGASTQPISVLLDNGGWETC
;
A
#
# COMPACT_ATOMS: atom_id res chain seq x y z
N MET A 1 21.43 -40.37 8.20
CA MET A 1 20.32 -40.16 7.24
C MET A 1 19.13 -39.42 7.86
N LEU A 2 18.71 -39.74 9.09
CA LEU A 2 17.64 -39.01 9.81
C LEU A 2 17.88 -37.50 10.00
N PHE A 3 19.12 -37.08 10.25
CA PHE A 3 19.49 -35.66 10.41
C PHE A 3 19.31 -34.83 9.13
N TYR A 4 19.53 -35.44 7.96
CA TYR A 4 19.41 -34.77 6.66
C TYR A 4 17.94 -34.55 6.28
N VAL A 5 17.08 -35.51 6.62
CA VAL A 5 15.62 -35.40 6.45
C VAL A 5 15.04 -34.33 7.39
N TYR A 6 15.58 -34.20 8.60
CA TYR A 6 15.19 -33.15 9.55
C TYR A 6 15.60 -31.74 9.10
N LEU A 7 16.79 -31.60 8.49
CA LEU A 7 17.24 -30.31 7.95
C LEU A 7 16.40 -29.86 6.74
N ILE A 8 16.05 -30.79 5.84
CA ILE A 8 15.24 -30.46 4.65
C ILE A 8 13.80 -30.09 5.04
N SER A 9 13.22 -30.73 6.06
CA SER A 9 11.90 -30.36 6.59
C SER A 9 11.91 -29.03 7.35
N LEU A 10 13.02 -28.66 7.99
CA LEU A 10 13.19 -27.33 8.57
C LEU A 10 13.28 -26.22 7.49
N ILE A 11 13.95 -26.46 6.37
CA ILE A 11 14.04 -25.48 5.27
C ILE A 11 12.69 -25.34 4.56
N ALA A 12 11.93 -26.43 4.41
CA ALA A 12 10.59 -26.40 3.80
C ALA A 12 9.54 -25.68 4.65
N THR A 13 9.75 -25.52 5.97
CA THR A 13 8.85 -24.74 6.84
C THR A 13 9.21 -23.25 6.87
N ILE A 14 10.46 -22.89 6.58
CA ILE A 14 10.90 -21.49 6.55
C ILE A 14 10.46 -20.78 5.25
N THR A 15 10.24 -21.50 4.15
CA THR A 15 9.77 -20.90 2.89
C THR A 15 8.28 -20.56 2.85
N VAL A 16 7.50 -20.94 3.88
CA VAL A 16 6.05 -20.68 3.94
C VAL A 16 5.70 -19.36 4.64
N ILE A 17 6.64 -18.70 5.31
CA ILE A 17 6.35 -17.50 6.11
C ILE A 17 7.00 -16.27 5.47
N GLN A 18 6.58 -15.95 4.25
CA GLN A 18 6.60 -14.59 3.71
C GLN A 18 5.76 -14.58 2.43
N ALA A 19 4.45 -14.78 2.57
CA ALA A 19 3.52 -14.24 1.59
C ALA A 19 3.53 -12.70 1.75
N GLN A 20 4.66 -12.06 1.41
CA GLN A 20 4.68 -10.62 1.23
C GLN A 20 3.72 -10.34 0.08
N THR A 21 2.62 -9.64 0.34
CA THR A 21 1.69 -9.23 -0.71
C THR A 21 2.46 -8.32 -1.66
N LEU A 22 2.85 -8.85 -2.82
CA LEU A 22 3.49 -8.05 -3.85
C LEU A 22 2.40 -7.29 -4.61
N PRO A 23 2.66 -6.03 -5.00
CA PRO A 23 1.83 -5.32 -5.96
C PRO A 23 1.64 -6.13 -7.23
N SER A 24 0.40 -6.20 -7.69
CA SER A 24 0.06 -6.82 -8.99
C SER A 24 0.30 -5.87 -10.16
N ALA A 25 0.33 -4.56 -9.91
CA ALA A 25 0.71 -3.56 -10.89
C ALA A 25 1.24 -2.29 -10.23
N THR A 26 2.23 -1.66 -10.86
CA THR A 26 2.79 -0.37 -10.46
C THR A 26 2.93 0.51 -11.70
N THR A 27 2.33 1.70 -11.66
CA THR A 27 2.39 2.68 -12.76
C THR A 27 2.93 4.00 -12.24
N CYS A 28 4.15 4.34 -12.66
CA CYS A 28 4.78 5.62 -12.34
C CYS A 28 4.31 6.72 -13.31
N ALA A 29 4.00 7.90 -12.79
CA ALA A 29 3.86 9.10 -13.60
C ALA A 29 5.24 9.57 -14.10
N LYS A 30 5.29 10.11 -15.32
CA LYS A 30 6.54 10.67 -15.88
C LYS A 30 6.73 12.11 -15.41
N GLY A 31 7.91 12.42 -14.88
CA GLY A 31 8.41 13.79 -14.80
C GLY A 31 7.72 14.71 -13.79
N SER A 32 7.51 14.25 -12.55
CA SER A 32 7.06 15.17 -11.49
C SER A 32 8.20 16.08 -11.04
N PRO A 33 8.03 17.42 -11.02
CA PRO A 33 9.04 18.34 -10.52
C PRO A 33 9.21 18.26 -8.99
N ILE A 34 8.23 17.67 -8.30
CA ILE A 34 8.22 17.51 -6.85
C ILE A 34 8.36 16.02 -6.55
N SER A 35 9.37 15.70 -5.75
CA SER A 35 9.60 14.35 -5.23
C SER A 35 8.80 14.14 -3.95
N ILE A 36 7.94 13.13 -3.97
CA ILE A 36 7.14 12.66 -2.84
C ILE A 36 8.07 12.03 -1.81
N LYS A 37 8.02 12.54 -0.57
CA LYS A 37 8.88 12.07 0.52
C LYS A 37 8.21 10.93 1.25
N ARG A 38 8.99 9.87 1.52
CA ARG A 38 8.53 8.69 2.26
C ARG A 38 7.98 9.04 3.65
N ASN A 39 8.61 9.99 4.35
CA ASN A 39 8.16 10.38 5.69
C ASN A 39 6.79 11.07 5.65
N ASP A 40 6.59 11.95 4.69
CA ASP A 40 5.34 12.67 4.48
C ASP A 40 4.20 11.68 4.18
N CYS A 41 4.47 10.65 3.36
CA CYS A 41 3.51 9.56 3.15
C CYS A 41 3.21 8.74 4.41
N LYS A 42 4.21 8.47 5.26
CA LYS A 42 3.96 7.78 6.54
C LYS A 42 3.03 8.60 7.45
N GLN A 43 3.22 9.92 7.47
CA GLN A 43 2.37 10.83 8.25
C GLN A 43 0.97 10.95 7.65
N ALA A 44 0.83 11.08 6.33
CA ALA A 44 -0.47 11.03 5.63
C ALA A 44 -1.20 9.70 5.91
N PHE A 45 -0.49 8.57 5.84
CA PHE A 45 -1.04 7.25 6.14
C PHE A 45 -1.55 7.15 7.58
N GLY A 46 -0.84 7.77 8.52
CA GLY A 46 -1.24 7.80 9.93
C GLY A 46 -2.55 8.55 10.22
N GLN A 47 -3.09 9.30 9.26
CA GLN A 47 -4.38 9.98 9.42
C GLN A 47 -5.59 9.10 9.11
N PHE A 48 -5.40 7.94 8.44
CA PHE A 48 -6.48 6.99 8.23
C PHE A 48 -6.88 6.33 9.54
N ALA A 49 -8.19 6.19 9.78
CA ALA A 49 -8.70 5.38 10.87
C ALA A 49 -8.47 3.89 10.55
N ILE A 50 -7.65 3.22 11.36
CA ILE A 50 -7.35 1.80 11.25
C ILE A 50 -7.98 1.06 12.43
N GLU A 51 -8.92 0.17 12.14
CA GLU A 51 -9.56 -0.69 13.14
C GLU A 51 -9.27 -2.15 12.79
N SER A 52 -8.69 -2.90 13.72
CA SER A 52 -8.33 -4.31 13.52
C SER A 52 -7.51 -4.57 12.24
N GLY A 53 -6.64 -3.63 11.87
CA GLY A 53 -5.81 -3.73 10.66
C GLY A 53 -6.52 -3.41 9.35
N VAL A 54 -7.74 -2.89 9.40
CA VAL A 54 -8.55 -2.49 8.24
C VAL A 54 -8.76 -0.98 8.24
N ILE A 55 -8.59 -0.35 7.08
CA ILE A 55 -8.95 1.05 6.84
C ILE A 55 -10.35 1.06 6.27
N PHE A 56 -11.27 1.80 6.89
CA PHE A 56 -12.61 2.04 6.37
C PHE A 56 -12.73 3.47 5.88
N TRP A 57 -13.37 3.67 4.72
CA TRP A 57 -13.61 5.02 4.20
C TRP A 57 -14.94 5.15 3.46
N SER A 58 -15.43 6.38 3.39
CA SER A 58 -16.51 6.79 2.49
C SER A 58 -15.91 7.37 1.20
N PRO A 59 -16.67 7.46 0.09
CA PRO A 59 -16.18 8.02 -1.17
C PRO A 59 -15.52 9.41 -1.06
N HIS A 60 -15.83 10.18 -0.02
CA HIS A 60 -15.28 11.53 0.22
C HIS A 60 -14.12 11.58 1.22
N ALA A 61 -13.82 10.47 1.90
CA ALA A 61 -12.77 10.37 2.92
C ALA A 61 -11.72 9.32 2.56
N ASN A 62 -11.47 9.13 1.26
CA ASN A 62 -10.58 8.11 0.74
C ASN A 62 -9.12 8.57 0.59
N SER A 63 -8.82 9.80 1.01
CA SER A 63 -7.49 10.38 0.86
C SER A 63 -7.06 11.21 2.06
N HIS A 64 -5.77 11.15 2.36
CA HIS A 64 -5.11 12.03 3.32
C HIS A 64 -3.83 12.59 2.71
N SER A 65 -3.50 13.82 3.11
CA SER A 65 -2.35 14.56 2.64
C SER A 65 -1.49 15.00 3.82
N CYS A 66 -0.18 15.08 3.58
CA CYS A 66 0.81 15.66 4.47
C CYS A 66 2.03 16.01 3.62
N GLY A 67 2.55 17.23 3.76
CA GLY A 67 3.77 17.67 3.07
C GLY A 67 3.70 17.43 1.57
N THR A 68 4.67 16.70 1.01
CA THR A 68 4.68 16.38 -0.42
C THR A 68 3.82 15.19 -0.81
N CYS A 69 3.17 14.49 0.13
CA CYS A 69 2.45 13.26 -0.15
C CYS A 69 0.94 13.37 0.07
N LYS A 70 0.17 12.93 -0.93
CA LYS A 70 -1.24 12.58 -0.82
C LYS A 70 -1.41 11.10 -1.09
N ILE A 71 -2.00 10.37 -0.16
CA ILE A 71 -2.38 8.97 -0.32
C ILE A 71 -3.87 8.91 -0.61
N THR A 72 -4.25 8.26 -1.71
CA THR A 72 -5.66 8.04 -2.07
C THR A 72 -5.93 6.56 -2.32
N ILE A 73 -6.98 6.01 -1.73
CA ILE A 73 -7.41 4.61 -1.92
C ILE A 73 -8.64 4.61 -2.83
N THR A 74 -8.53 4.08 -4.05
CA THR A 74 -9.54 4.32 -5.12
C THR A 74 -10.31 3.10 -5.57
N LYS A 75 -9.71 1.91 -5.58
CA LYS A 75 -10.38 0.69 -6.07
C LYS A 75 -11.06 -0.03 -4.89
N PRO A 76 -12.37 -0.28 -4.93
CA PRO A 76 -13.07 -0.88 -3.81
C PRO A 76 -12.82 -2.38 -3.75
N SER A 77 -12.61 -2.92 -2.55
CA SER A 77 -12.64 -4.36 -2.30
C SER A 77 -14.04 -4.96 -2.49
N VAL A 78 -15.11 -4.16 -2.53
CA VAL A 78 -16.51 -4.65 -2.62
C VAL A 78 -17.34 -3.79 -3.59
N PRO A 79 -17.93 -4.37 -4.66
CA PRO A 79 -18.87 -3.68 -5.54
C PRO A 79 -20.15 -3.25 -4.79
N HIS A 80 -20.72 -2.09 -5.11
CA HIS A 80 -22.00 -1.58 -4.57
C HIS A 80 -22.05 -1.27 -3.06
N SER A 81 -20.92 -1.12 -2.39
CA SER A 81 -20.87 -0.66 -1.01
C SER A 81 -20.60 0.85 -0.92
N ILE A 82 -21.34 1.56 -0.06
CA ILE A 82 -21.02 2.94 0.35
C ILE A 82 -19.85 2.98 1.36
N HIS A 83 -19.52 1.83 1.94
CA HIS A 83 -18.41 1.65 2.87
C HIS A 83 -17.32 0.85 2.18
N HIS A 84 -16.19 1.49 1.96
CA HIS A 84 -15.02 0.85 1.38
C HIS A 84 -14.07 0.41 2.50
N ALA A 85 -13.35 -0.67 2.24
CA ALA A 85 -12.40 -1.24 3.17
C ALA A 85 -11.12 -1.65 2.44
N ALA A 86 -10.00 -1.64 3.14
CA ALA A 86 -8.70 -2.09 2.66
C ALA A 86 -7.89 -2.63 3.83
N VAL A 87 -7.10 -3.67 3.59
CA VAL A 87 -6.12 -4.13 4.57
C VAL A 87 -5.04 -3.07 4.69
N SER A 88 -4.83 -2.55 5.89
CA SER A 88 -3.86 -1.48 6.16
C SER A 88 -2.44 -1.87 5.74
N LEU A 89 -2.07 -3.15 5.91
CA LEU A 89 -0.78 -3.68 5.48
C LEU A 89 -0.59 -3.64 3.96
N ASP A 90 -1.65 -3.91 3.18
CA ASP A 90 -1.60 -3.80 1.73
C ASP A 90 -1.40 -2.34 1.31
N VAL A 91 -2.10 -1.39 1.94
CA VAL A 91 -1.91 0.05 1.67
C VAL A 91 -0.50 0.50 2.01
N LEU A 92 0.01 0.09 3.18
CA LEU A 92 1.37 0.37 3.63
C LEU A 92 2.41 -0.16 2.65
N THR A 93 2.25 -1.41 2.22
CA THR A 93 3.15 -2.08 1.28
C THR A 93 3.10 -1.40 -0.08
N ALA A 94 1.89 -1.07 -0.56
CA ALA A 94 1.69 -0.40 -1.84
C ALA A 94 2.41 0.96 -1.89
N PHE A 95 2.28 1.81 -0.87
CA PHE A 95 2.96 3.10 -0.93
C PHE A 95 4.48 2.97 -0.76
N GLN A 96 4.95 2.07 0.10
CA GLN A 96 6.39 1.88 0.30
C GLN A 96 7.05 1.40 -1.00
N GLN A 97 6.51 0.35 -1.61
CA GLN A 97 7.04 -0.18 -2.86
C GLN A 97 6.85 0.79 -4.03
N GLY A 98 5.76 1.56 -4.06
CA GLY A 98 5.52 2.56 -5.09
C GLY A 98 6.56 3.69 -5.06
N ILE A 99 6.88 4.22 -3.88
CA ILE A 99 7.92 5.25 -3.73
C ILE A 99 9.27 4.73 -4.21
N ASP A 100 9.60 3.49 -3.85
CA ASP A 100 10.88 2.87 -4.20
C ASP A 100 10.98 2.62 -5.71
N ALA A 101 9.91 2.11 -6.33
CA ALA A 101 9.87 1.81 -7.75
C ALA A 101 9.83 3.06 -8.63
N CYS A 102 9.25 4.16 -8.15
CA CYS A 102 9.04 5.38 -8.92
C CYS A 102 9.90 6.55 -8.47
N GLU A 103 10.87 6.32 -7.58
CA GLU A 103 11.84 7.31 -7.09
C GLU A 103 11.16 8.60 -6.55
N GLY A 104 10.03 8.43 -5.86
CA GLY A 104 9.23 9.54 -5.34
C GLY A 104 8.39 10.29 -6.38
N SER A 105 8.29 9.82 -7.63
CA SER A 105 7.27 10.30 -8.56
C SER A 105 5.86 9.83 -8.15
N PRO A 106 4.79 10.56 -8.52
CA PRO A 106 3.43 10.07 -8.37
C PRO A 106 3.27 8.68 -8.96
N VAL A 107 2.55 7.83 -8.25
CA VAL A 107 2.48 6.40 -8.56
C VAL A 107 1.13 5.84 -8.20
N ASN A 108 0.60 4.97 -9.06
CA ASN A 108 -0.55 4.14 -8.75
C ASN A 108 -0.09 2.69 -8.56
N VAL A 109 -0.33 2.13 -7.38
CA VAL A 109 0.05 0.77 -7.02
C VAL A 109 -1.21 -0.04 -6.74
N THR A 110 -1.37 -1.17 -7.44
CA THR A 110 -2.47 -2.11 -7.22
C THR A 110 -1.95 -3.32 -6.46
N ILE A 111 -2.65 -3.71 -5.39
CA ILE A 111 -2.25 -4.78 -4.47
C ILE A 111 -3.49 -5.51 -3.92
N GLY A 112 -3.29 -6.69 -3.33
CA GLY A 112 -4.33 -7.50 -2.70
C GLY A 112 -4.77 -8.68 -3.56
N ALA A 113 -5.79 -9.39 -3.10
CA ALA A 113 -6.31 -10.57 -3.78
C ALA A 113 -6.88 -10.23 -5.17
N SER A 114 -6.71 -11.14 -6.13
CA SER A 114 -7.16 -10.94 -7.53
C SER A 114 -8.66 -10.64 -7.66
N THR A 115 -9.47 -11.14 -6.73
CA THR A 115 -10.92 -10.94 -6.71
C THR A 115 -11.33 -9.58 -6.14
N GLN A 116 -10.49 -8.97 -5.31
CA GLN A 116 -10.81 -7.73 -4.58
C GLN A 116 -9.58 -6.83 -4.39
N PRO A 117 -8.86 -6.45 -5.48
CA PRO A 117 -7.66 -5.65 -5.35
C PRO A 117 -8.01 -4.19 -5.02
N ILE A 118 -7.12 -3.54 -4.26
CA ILE A 118 -7.17 -2.10 -4.02
C ILE A 118 -6.14 -1.39 -4.91
N SER A 119 -6.36 -0.11 -5.17
CA SER A 119 -5.39 0.76 -5.82
C SER A 119 -5.07 1.92 -4.89
N VAL A 120 -3.78 2.12 -4.65
CA VAL A 120 -3.22 3.19 -3.81
C VAL A 120 -2.49 4.15 -4.73
N LEU A 121 -3.03 5.36 -4.83
CA LEU A 121 -2.45 6.46 -5.58
C LEU A 121 -1.67 7.36 -4.63
N LEU A 122 -0.38 7.56 -4.94
CA LEU A 122 0.44 8.60 -4.36
C LEU A 122 0.53 9.76 -5.33
N ASP A 123 0.21 10.95 -4.84
CA ASP A 123 0.28 12.19 -5.60
C ASP A 123 0.90 13.30 -4.72
N ASN A 124 1.12 14.47 -5.30
CA ASN A 124 1.66 15.62 -4.60
C ASN A 124 0.66 16.17 -3.56
N GLY A 125 1.08 16.20 -2.29
CA GLY A 125 0.27 16.55 -1.11
C GLY A 125 0.01 18.04 -0.86
N GLY A 126 0.34 18.91 -1.81
CA GLY A 126 0.05 20.35 -1.69
C GLY A 126 0.80 21.09 -0.57
N TRP A 127 1.80 20.48 0.06
CA TRP A 127 2.56 21.04 1.19
C TRP A 127 1.72 21.30 2.44
N GLU A 128 0.67 20.49 2.64
CA GLU A 128 -0.16 20.55 3.85
C GLU A 128 0.67 20.30 5.10
N THR A 129 0.28 20.95 6.20
CA THR A 129 0.95 20.77 7.48
C THR A 129 0.60 19.41 8.06
N CYS A 130 1.63 18.74 8.57
CA CYS A 130 1.55 17.53 9.37
C CYS A 130 1.95 17.90 10.81
#